data_AF-A0A4S1WRZ9-F1
#
_entry.id   AF-A0A4S1WRZ9-F1
#
_cell.length_a   1.000
_cell.length_b   1.000
_cell.length_c   1.000
_cell.angle_alpha   90.00
_cell.angle_beta   90.00
_cell.angle_gamma   90.00
#
_symmetry.space_group_name_H-M   'P 1'
#
loop_
_entity.id
_entity.type
_entity.pdbx_description
1 polymer ?
#
loop_
_entity_poly.entity_id
_entity_poly.type
_entity_poly.pdbx_seq_one_letter_code
_entity_poly.pdbx_strand_id
1 'polypeptide(L)'
;MDEPEAQEESIGTLIGRLVEDGKSYARAEIGYYRTLAGRKLAEAKLGLIFGAAALVIALCSVTALLVGLILSLSGLVGPGWATLIVIVAALALAGLLGWLAYQRIQRLFGSKP
;
A
#
# COMPACT_ATOMS: atom_id res chain seq x y z
N MET A 1 -46.06 -52.01 24.56
CA MET A 1 -45.55 -51.02 23.58
C MET A 1 -44.47 -50.28 24.34
N ASP A 2 -43.29 -50.88 24.41
CA ASP A 2 -42.21 -50.36 25.24
C ASP A 2 -41.45 -49.31 24.44
N GLU A 3 -41.53 -48.09 24.93
CA GLU A 3 -40.95 -46.89 24.33
C GLU A 3 -39.43 -47.06 24.21
N PRO A 4 -38.80 -46.64 23.10
CA PRO A 4 -37.36 -46.72 22.96
C PRO A 4 -36.75 -45.82 24.03
N GLU A 5 -36.06 -46.43 25.00
CA GLU A 5 -35.36 -45.72 26.06
C GLU A 5 -34.52 -44.61 25.43
N ALA A 6 -34.92 -43.37 25.71
CA ALA A 6 -34.11 -42.20 25.47
C ALA A 6 -32.83 -42.42 26.28
N GLN A 7 -31.78 -42.93 25.62
CA GLN A 7 -30.44 -42.98 26.14
C GLN A 7 -30.11 -41.57 26.61
N GLU A 8 -30.18 -41.36 27.93
CA GLU A 8 -29.81 -40.12 28.58
C GLU A 8 -28.41 -39.77 28.07
N GLU A 9 -28.35 -38.78 27.19
CA GLU A 9 -27.12 -38.39 26.55
C GLU A 9 -26.17 -37.93 27.66
N SER A 10 -25.18 -38.78 27.98
CA SER A 10 -24.26 -38.54 29.10
C SER A 10 -23.70 -37.13 29.01
N ILE A 11 -23.63 -36.42 30.12
CA ILE A 11 -23.07 -35.06 30.20
C ILE A 11 -21.67 -34.99 29.56
N GLY A 12 -20.91 -36.11 29.59
CA GLY A 12 -19.64 -36.22 28.87
C GLY A 12 -19.76 -36.08 27.34
N THR A 13 -20.84 -36.60 26.75
CA THR A 13 -21.15 -36.47 25.32
C THR A 13 -21.49 -35.03 24.93
N LEU A 14 -22.26 -34.33 25.78
CA LEU A 14 -22.61 -32.92 25.57
C LEU A 14 -21.39 -32.00 25.67
N ILE A 15 -20.52 -32.23 26.66
CA ILE A 15 -19.25 -31.49 26.80
C ILE A 15 -18.32 -31.80 25.62
N GLY A 16 -18.23 -33.06 25.19
CA GLY A 16 -17.47 -33.45 24.00
C GLY A 16 -17.94 -32.72 22.73
N ARG A 17 -19.26 -32.63 22.51
CA ARG A 17 -19.85 -31.85 21.41
C ARG A 17 -19.53 -30.36 21.52
N LEU A 18 -19.67 -29.76 22.70
CA LEU A 18 -19.34 -28.33 22.91
C LEU A 18 -17.87 -28.01 22.58
N VAL A 19 -16.96 -28.91 22.96
CA VAL A 19 -15.52 -28.76 22.66
C VAL A 19 -15.26 -28.90 21.16
N GLU A 20 -15.90 -29.86 20.50
CA GLU A 20 -15.75 -30.06 19.06
C GLU A 20 -16.33 -28.88 18.26
N ASP A 21 -17.50 -28.37 18.67
CA ASP A 21 -18.14 -27.19 18.09
C ASP A 21 -17.30 -25.93 18.30
N GLY A 22 -16.71 -25.74 19.49
CA GLY A 22 -15.77 -24.65 19.77
C GLY A 22 -14.50 -24.73 18.90
N LYS A 23 -13.99 -25.94 18.67
CA LYS A 23 -12.84 -26.18 17.77
C LYS A 23 -13.17 -25.92 16.31
N SER A 24 -14.39 -26.24 15.90
CA SER A 24 -14.92 -25.96 14.56
C SER A 24 -15.05 -24.45 14.34
N TYR A 25 -15.62 -23.75 15.32
CA TYR A 25 -15.76 -22.29 15.31
C TYR A 25 -14.41 -21.57 15.25
N ALA A 26 -13.44 -21.99 16.08
CA ALA A 26 -12.10 -21.43 16.05
C ALA A 26 -11.40 -21.62 14.67
N ARG A 27 -11.60 -22.79 14.04
CA ARG A 27 -11.07 -23.05 12.69
C ARG A 27 -11.74 -22.19 11.63
N ALA A 28 -13.05 -21.95 11.73
CA ALA A 28 -13.78 -21.07 10.83
C ALA A 28 -13.29 -19.62 10.91
N GLU A 29 -13.05 -19.13 12.14
CA GLU A 29 -12.56 -17.77 12.38
C GLU A 29 -11.15 -17.57 11.80
N ILE A 30 -10.25 -18.53 12.02
CA ILE A 30 -8.90 -18.51 11.43
C ILE A 30 -8.98 -18.53 9.90
N GLY A 31 -9.89 -19.33 9.33
CA GLY A 31 -10.16 -19.34 7.90
C GLY A 31 -10.63 -17.98 7.37
N TYR A 32 -11.55 -17.33 8.08
CA TYR A 32 -12.04 -15.99 7.76
C TYR A 32 -10.91 -14.96 7.74
N TYR A 33 -10.10 -14.87 8.80
CA TYR A 33 -8.96 -13.95 8.83
C TYR A 33 -7.93 -14.24 7.74
N ARG A 34 -7.68 -15.52 7.42
CA ARG A 34 -6.75 -15.91 6.36
C ARG A 34 -7.24 -15.47 4.98
N THR A 35 -8.54 -15.61 4.70
CA THR A 35 -9.13 -15.13 3.44
C THR A 35 -9.17 -13.61 3.36
N LEU A 36 -9.52 -12.93 4.46
CA LEU A 36 -9.52 -11.46 4.51
C LEU A 36 -8.11 -10.89 4.30
N ALA A 37 -7.10 -11.46 4.96
CA ALA A 37 -5.71 -11.10 4.78
C ALA A 37 -5.26 -11.32 3.33
N GLY A 38 -5.58 -12.48 2.75
CA GLY A 38 -5.27 -12.80 1.35
C GLY A 38 -5.90 -11.82 0.35
N ARG A 39 -7.15 -11.43 0.56
CA ARG A 39 -7.85 -10.45 -0.30
C ARG A 39 -7.21 -9.06 -0.21
N LYS A 40 -6.92 -8.58 1.00
CA LYS A 40 -6.23 -7.29 1.20
C LYS A 40 -4.83 -7.29 0.58
N LEU A 41 -4.09 -8.40 0.70
CA LEU A 41 -2.77 -8.56 0.07
C LEU A 41 -2.86 -8.58 -1.46
N ALA A 42 -3.86 -9.24 -2.03
CA ALA A 42 -4.06 -9.29 -3.48
C ALA A 42 -4.40 -7.91 -4.06
N GLU A 43 -5.26 -7.14 -3.40
CA GLU A 43 -5.59 -5.77 -3.79
C GLU A 43 -4.39 -4.83 -3.62
N ALA A 44 -3.66 -4.95 -2.50
CA ALA A 44 -2.44 -4.19 -2.26
C ALA A 44 -1.36 -4.49 -3.33
N LYS A 45 -1.24 -5.74 -3.79
CA LYS A 45 -0.28 -6.11 -4.84
C LYS A 45 -0.53 -5.38 -6.15
N LEU A 46 -1.78 -5.32 -6.60
CA LEU A 46 -2.14 -4.56 -7.81
C LEU A 46 -1.86 -3.07 -7.61
N GLY A 47 -2.25 -2.50 -6.46
CA GLY A 47 -1.94 -1.12 -6.10
C GLY A 47 -0.44 -0.82 -6.11
N LEU A 48 0.39 -1.73 -5.59
CA LEU A 48 1.85 -1.61 -5.60
C LEU A 48 2.44 -1.69 -7.01
N ILE A 49 1.94 -2.59 -7.87
CA ILE A 49 2.42 -2.70 -9.26
C ILE A 49 2.08 -1.44 -10.04
N PHE A 50 0.84 -0.96 -9.97
CA PHE A 50 0.44 0.28 -10.64
C PHE A 50 1.17 1.49 -10.07
N GLY A 51 1.33 1.57 -8.75
CA GLY A 51 2.11 2.64 -8.10
C GLY A 51 3.58 2.64 -8.52
N ALA A 52 4.22 1.48 -8.57
CA ALA A 52 5.59 1.35 -9.04
C ALA A 52 5.73 1.72 -10.52
N ALA A 53 4.82 1.23 -11.37
CA ALA A 53 4.80 1.58 -12.79
C ALA A 53 4.61 3.08 -13.01
N ALA A 54 3.69 3.71 -12.29
CA ALA A 54 3.47 5.15 -12.33
C ALA A 54 4.72 5.93 -11.87
N LEU A 55 5.41 5.48 -10.83
CA LEU A 55 6.64 6.10 -10.34
C LEU A 55 7.76 6.03 -11.39
N VAL A 56 7.94 4.88 -12.03
CA VAL A 56 8.92 4.71 -13.12
C VAL A 56 8.59 5.63 -14.30
N ILE A 57 7.32 5.69 -14.72
CA ILE A 57 6.89 6.58 -15.80
C ILE A 57 7.10 8.05 -15.41
N ALA A 58 6.79 8.44 -14.18
CA ALA A 58 7.03 9.79 -13.69
C ALA A 58 8.53 10.13 -13.73
N LEU A 59 9.41 9.22 -13.31
CA LEU A 59 10.86 9.41 -13.39
C LEU A 59 11.32 9.58 -14.85
N CYS A 60 10.87 8.70 -15.75
CA CYS A 60 11.18 8.80 -17.18
C CYS A 60 10.66 10.10 -17.80
N SER A 61 9.49 10.57 -17.38
CA SER A 61 8.91 11.83 -17.86
C SER A 61 9.73 13.02 -17.40
N VAL A 62 10.17 13.05 -16.13
CA VAL A 62 11.04 14.12 -15.62
C VAL A 62 12.37 14.15 -16.38
N THR A 63 13.01 13.01 -16.60
CA THR A 63 14.28 12.98 -17.36
C THR A 63 14.09 13.42 -18.81
N ALA A 64 13.06 12.94 -19.49
CA ALA A 64 12.73 13.36 -20.86
C ALA A 64 12.43 14.87 -20.95
N LEU A 65 11.71 15.42 -19.97
CA LEU A 65 11.39 16.84 -19.90
C LEU A 65 12.65 17.70 -19.72
N LEU A 66 13.58 17.27 -18.86
CA LEU A 66 14.87 17.96 -18.69
C LEU A 66 15.70 17.93 -19.98
N VAL A 67 15.78 16.77 -20.65
CA VAL A 67 16.49 16.64 -21.94
C VAL A 67 15.85 17.54 -23.00
N GLY A 68 14.53 17.52 -23.12
CA GLY A 68 13.80 18.40 -24.05
C GLY A 68 14.08 19.88 -23.77
N LEU A 69 14.06 20.29 -22.50
CA LEU A 69 14.32 21.66 -22.10
C LEU A 69 15.75 22.10 -22.44
N ILE A 70 16.74 21.23 -22.22
CA ILE A 70 18.13 21.47 -22.61
C ILE A 70 18.24 21.65 -24.13
N LEU A 71 17.60 20.79 -24.93
CA LEU A 71 17.64 20.88 -26.39
C LEU A 71 16.97 22.16 -26.91
N SER A 72 15.83 22.54 -26.33
CA SER A 72 15.15 23.79 -26.67
C SER A 72 15.99 25.03 -26.34
N LEU A 73 16.65 25.06 -25.18
CA LEU A 73 17.47 26.20 -24.76
C LEU A 73 18.84 26.25 -25.43
N SER A 74 19.36 25.09 -25.85
CA SER A 74 20.65 24.96 -26.53
C SER A 74 20.72 25.83 -27.79
N GLY A 75 19.61 25.95 -28.53
CA GLY A 75 19.54 26.80 -29.73
C GLY A 75 19.69 28.30 -29.47
N LEU A 76 19.45 28.77 -28.24
CA LEU A 76 19.49 30.19 -27.89
C LEU A 76 20.79 30.58 -27.17
N VAL A 77 21.25 29.75 -26.23
CA VAL A 77 22.33 30.11 -25.28
C VAL A 77 23.57 29.19 -25.42
N GLY A 78 23.49 28.19 -26.29
CA GLY A 78 24.49 27.15 -26.45
C GLY A 78 24.34 25.99 -25.45
N PRO A 79 24.86 24.80 -25.78
CA PRO A 79 24.61 23.57 -25.00
C PRO A 79 25.07 23.65 -23.54
N GLY A 80 26.25 24.24 -23.29
CA GLY A 80 26.83 24.30 -21.94
C GLY A 80 26.07 25.21 -20.98
N TRP A 81 25.59 26.36 -21.46
CA TRP A 81 24.78 27.27 -20.65
C TRP A 81 23.35 26.74 -20.48
N ALA A 82 22.79 26.09 -21.50
CA ALA A 82 21.49 25.45 -21.41
C ALA A 82 21.44 24.39 -20.31
N THR A 83 22.43 23.49 -20.23
CA THR A 83 22.49 22.47 -19.17
C THR A 83 22.60 23.08 -17.78
N LEU A 84 23.46 24.08 -17.60
CA LEU A 84 23.60 24.78 -16.32
C LEU A 84 22.29 25.41 -15.85
N ILE A 85 21.62 26.16 -16.73
CA ILE A 85 20.35 26.83 -16.41
C ILE A 85 19.28 25.82 -16.01
N VAL A 86 19.15 24.73 -16.79
CA VAL A 86 18.14 23.70 -16.53
C VAL A 86 18.40 22.97 -15.21
N ILE A 87 19.66 22.64 -14.89
CA ILE A 87 20.03 21.99 -13.62
C ILE A 87 19.68 22.89 -12.45
N VAL A 88 20.07 24.17 -12.50
CA VAL A 88 19.78 25.12 -11.41
C VAL A 88 18.27 25.27 -11.21
N ALA A 89 17.50 25.41 -12.30
CA ALA A 89 16.05 25.50 -12.23
C ALA A 89 15.41 24.22 -11.66
N ALA A 90 15.87 23.04 -12.08
CA ALA A 90 15.37 21.76 -11.59
C ALA A 90 15.67 21.56 -10.10
N LEU A 91 16.87 21.92 -9.64
CA LEU A 91 17.25 21.85 -8.23
C LEU A 91 16.44 22.82 -7.37
N ALA A 92 16.22 24.05 -7.85
CA ALA A 92 15.36 25.01 -7.16
C ALA A 92 13.93 24.49 -6.99
N LEU A 93 13.36 23.90 -8.07
CA LEU A 93 12.04 23.30 -8.03
C LEU A 93 11.97 22.08 -7.09
N ALA A 94 12.95 21.19 -7.16
CA ALA A 94 13.06 20.03 -6.27
C ALA A 94 13.18 20.45 -4.79
N GLY A 95 13.99 21.47 -4.50
CA GLY A 95 14.12 22.05 -3.17
C GLY A 95 12.80 22.62 -2.65
N LEU A 96 12.06 23.35 -3.48
CA LEU A 96 10.74 23.90 -3.13
C LEU A 96 9.72 22.78 -2.83
N LEU A 97 9.62 21.78 -3.71
CA LEU A 97 8.75 20.63 -3.53
C LEU A 97 9.11 19.83 -2.26
N GLY A 98 10.40 19.60 -2.02
CA GLY A 98 10.90 18.93 -0.82
C GLY A 98 10.57 19.70 0.46
N TRP A 99 10.68 21.02 0.43
CA TRP A 99 10.31 21.88 1.56
C TRP A 99 8.80 21.85 1.83
N LEU A 100 7.97 21.92 0.80
CA LEU A 100 6.51 21.80 0.94
C LEU A 100 6.11 20.42 1.50
N ALA A 101 6.74 19.35 1.01
CA ALA A 101 6.52 18.00 1.52
C ALA A 101 6.92 17.89 2.99
N TYR A 102 8.09 18.43 3.36
CA TYR A 102 8.56 18.46 4.75
C TYR A 102 7.57 19.20 5.66
N GLN A 103 7.10 20.38 5.26
CA GLN A 103 6.10 21.12 6.03
C GLN A 103 4.80 20.32 6.21
N ARG A 104 4.35 19.62 5.18
CA ARG A 104 3.12 18.83 5.23
C ARG A 104 3.26 17.65 6.19
N ILE A 105 4.39 16.94 6.12
CA ILE A 105 4.72 15.82 7.00
C ILE A 105 4.84 16.32 8.45
N GLN A 106 5.55 17.43 8.67
CA GLN A 106 5.66 18.03 10.00
C GLN A 106 4.31 18.46 10.57
N ARG A 107 3.35 18.92 9.76
CA ARG A 107 1.99 19.21 10.26
C ARG A 107 1.26 17.96 10.73
N LEU A 108 1.44 16.82 10.05
CA LEU A 108 0.82 15.54 10.44
C LEU A 108 1.41 14.98 11.74
N PHE A 109 2.71 15.16 11.95
CA PHE A 109 3.40 14.71 13.17
C PHE A 109 3.41 15.75 14.30
N GLY A 110 3.25 17.03 13.97
CA GLY A 110 3.28 18.17 14.88
C GLY A 110 1.91 18.54 15.45
N SER A 111 0.81 18.00 14.90
CA SER A 111 -0.49 17.99 15.58
C SER A 111 -0.45 16.97 16.71
N LYS A 112 0.18 17.34 17.83
CA LYS A 112 -0.07 16.69 19.12
C LYS A 112 -1.47 17.11 19.59
N PRO A 113 -2.29 16.21 20.17
CA PRO A 113 -3.56 16.58 20.79
C PRO A 113 -3.37 17.63 21.88
#